data_AF-A0AAV8GLW6-F1
#
_entry.id   AF-A0AAV8GLW6-F1
#
_cell.length_a   1.000
_cell.length_b   1.000
_cell.length_c   1.000
_cell.angle_alpha   90.00
_cell.angle_beta   90.00
_cell.angle_gamma   90.00
#
_symmetry.space_group_name_H-M   'P 1'
#
loop_
_entity.id
_entity.type
_entity.pdbx_description
1 polymer ?
#
loop_
_entity_poly.entity_id
_entity_poly.type
_entity_poly.pdbx_seq_one_letter_code
_entity_poly.pdbx_strand_id
1 'polypeptide(L)'
;MEINLSNRIMFFCFLLIATMATRGVGLRFDNKSGEFKIVQVADMHYADGQSTRCLNVPLDQQATCSDLNTTDFLYRVIRAENPELVVFTGDNIYGKDTTDPVKSMNMAFDPVVALKLPWAAVLGNHDQESSLSREDVMRHITAMPYTLSRLNPDDGSEIDSYGNYNIEISGPEGSPLVNKSVLNLYFLDSGDYSTVQSINGYSWIKLSQQKVYKSAPHEQKENAPGLVYFHIPVPEYASFDSNSTKFIGVKHEPISNASINSGFFTTMVEAGDVKAVFTGHDHLNDFCGELTGIQLCYAGGFGYHAYGKAGWPRRARVVSAFLEKTADGQWGGVKSIKSWKRLDDQYLFHNRFSSPLELVVKFTITGTSTSIELKRHAAIYTRRIEFVTISDRQ
;
A
#
# COMPACT_ATOMS: atom_id res chain seq x y z
N MET A 1 -39.37 42.83 -54.96
CA MET A 1 -40.13 42.90 -53.70
C MET A 1 -40.04 41.53 -53.08
N GLU A 2 -39.63 41.53 -51.81
CA GLU A 2 -39.65 40.42 -50.86
C GLU A 2 -38.66 39.26 -51.03
N ILE A 3 -37.71 39.33 -50.10
CA ILE A 3 -36.78 38.33 -49.62
C ILE A 3 -37.57 37.14 -49.05
N ASN A 4 -37.11 35.90 -49.28
CA ASN A 4 -37.18 34.94 -48.20
C ASN A 4 -35.96 34.02 -48.16
N LEU A 5 -35.30 34.11 -47.01
CA LEU A 5 -34.01 33.57 -46.66
C LEU A 5 -34.25 32.22 -46.00
N SER A 6 -33.70 31.13 -46.56
CA SER A 6 -33.56 29.88 -45.82
C SER A 6 -32.09 29.50 -45.78
N ASN A 7 -31.43 30.01 -44.73
CA ASN A 7 -30.12 29.60 -44.30
C ASN A 7 -30.13 28.11 -43.93
N ARG A 8 -29.49 27.27 -44.73
CA ARG A 8 -28.98 25.98 -44.26
C ARG A 8 -27.48 26.11 -44.04
N ILE A 9 -27.12 26.57 -42.85
CA ILE A 9 -25.77 26.47 -42.32
C ILE A 9 -25.54 24.98 -42.04
N MET A 10 -24.76 24.33 -42.89
CA MET A 10 -24.26 22.98 -42.65
C MET A 10 -23.11 23.08 -41.62
N PHE A 11 -23.43 22.88 -40.34
CA PHE A 11 -22.42 22.68 -39.31
C PHE A 11 -21.78 21.30 -39.53
N PHE A 12 -20.64 21.26 -40.22
CA PHE A 12 -19.74 20.13 -40.15
C PHE A 12 -19.04 20.16 -38.78
N CYS A 13 -19.66 19.54 -37.78
CA CYS A 13 -18.93 19.10 -36.59
C CYS A 13 -18.00 17.97 -37.01
N PHE A 14 -16.76 18.31 -37.38
CA PHE A 14 -15.67 17.34 -37.31
C PHE A 14 -15.48 17.00 -35.83
N LEU A 15 -16.11 15.92 -35.38
CA LEU A 15 -15.66 15.22 -34.19
C LEU A 15 -14.27 14.69 -34.52
N LEU A 16 -13.24 15.45 -34.15
CA LEU A 16 -11.93 14.89 -33.84
C LEU A 16 -12.16 13.97 -32.65
N ILE A 17 -12.46 12.71 -32.93
CA ILE A 17 -12.21 11.63 -31.98
C ILE A 17 -10.69 11.57 -31.90
N ALA A 18 -10.13 12.40 -31.04
CA ALA A 18 -8.80 12.17 -30.53
C ALA A 18 -8.89 10.84 -29.79
N THR A 19 -8.51 9.76 -30.47
CA THR A 19 -8.08 8.55 -29.78
C THR A 19 -6.93 8.99 -28.89
N MET A 20 -7.23 9.33 -27.62
CA MET A 20 -6.24 9.28 -26.57
C MET A 20 -5.87 7.81 -26.44
N ALA A 21 -4.98 7.35 -27.31
CA ALA A 21 -4.08 6.28 -26.94
C ALA A 21 -3.35 6.81 -25.70
N THR A 22 -3.81 6.38 -24.53
CA THR A 22 -2.99 6.44 -23.33
C THR A 22 -1.75 5.62 -23.66
N ARG A 23 -0.70 6.29 -24.16
CA ARG A 23 0.65 5.74 -24.03
C ARG A 23 0.85 5.63 -22.54
N GLY A 24 0.57 4.47 -21.97
CA GLY A 24 0.84 4.16 -20.58
C GLY A 24 2.32 4.39 -20.37
N VAL A 25 2.67 5.55 -19.82
CA VAL A 25 4.04 5.82 -19.42
C VAL A 25 4.26 4.87 -18.24
N GLY A 26 5.04 3.82 -18.45
CA GLY A 26 5.40 2.89 -17.38
C GLY A 26 5.96 3.64 -16.18
N LEU A 27 5.74 3.09 -14.99
CA LEU A 27 6.27 3.66 -13.75
C LEU A 27 7.78 3.77 -13.81
N ARG A 28 8.32 4.89 -13.35
CA ARG A 28 9.74 5.18 -13.40
C ARG A 28 10.20 6.03 -12.24
N PHE A 29 11.47 5.89 -11.88
CA PHE A 29 12.14 6.79 -10.96
C PHE A 29 12.23 8.22 -11.53
N ASP A 30 12.11 9.22 -10.66
CA ASP A 30 12.25 10.63 -11.03
C ASP A 30 13.68 10.93 -11.52
N ASN A 31 13.80 11.74 -12.57
CA ASN A 31 15.10 12.01 -13.20
C ASN A 31 15.99 13.00 -12.45
N LYS A 32 15.42 13.82 -11.57
CA LYS A 32 16.16 14.81 -10.78
C LYS A 32 16.59 14.24 -9.44
N SER A 33 15.67 13.61 -8.71
CA SER A 33 15.92 13.08 -7.38
C SER A 33 16.40 11.63 -7.39
N GLY A 34 16.07 10.85 -8.44
CA GLY A 34 16.28 9.41 -8.44
C GLY A 34 15.40 8.68 -7.42
N GLU A 35 14.29 9.30 -7.01
CA GLU A 35 13.34 8.75 -6.05
C GLU A 35 12.16 8.07 -6.78
N PHE A 36 11.65 7.00 -6.18
CA PHE A 36 10.34 6.44 -6.49
C PHE A 36 9.60 6.21 -5.17
N LYS A 37 8.44 6.83 -5.02
CA LYS A 37 7.67 6.89 -3.79
C LYS A 37 6.31 6.20 -3.94
N ILE A 38 6.01 5.37 -2.95
CA ILE A 38 4.79 4.58 -2.82
C ILE A 38 4.09 4.96 -1.52
N VAL A 39 2.78 5.20 -1.58
CA VAL A 39 1.91 5.23 -0.40
C VAL A 39 1.21 3.89 -0.30
N GLN A 40 1.40 3.18 0.81
CA GLN A 40 0.68 1.96 1.16
C GLN A 40 -0.53 2.30 2.04
N VAL A 41 -1.69 1.82 1.61
CA VAL A 41 -2.98 1.95 2.29
C VAL A 41 -3.45 0.54 2.65
N ALA A 42 -3.66 0.25 3.92
CA ALA A 42 -4.10 -1.07 4.37
C ALA A 42 -5.35 -0.94 5.24
N ASP A 43 -6.26 -1.90 5.12
CA ASP A 43 -7.39 -2.04 6.04
C ASP A 43 -8.27 -0.78 6.03
N MET A 44 -8.74 -0.39 4.84
CA MET A 44 -9.70 0.71 4.71
C MET A 44 -11.05 0.33 5.29
N HIS A 45 -11.46 -0.93 5.09
CA HIS A 45 -12.76 -1.45 5.50
C HIS A 45 -13.88 -0.51 5.03
N TYR A 46 -13.77 0.04 3.82
CA TYR A 46 -14.78 0.97 3.31
C TYR A 46 -16.10 0.21 3.07
N ALA A 47 -17.24 0.80 3.39
CA ALA A 47 -18.54 0.20 3.07
C ALA A 47 -19.39 1.22 2.30
N ASP A 48 -20.47 1.73 2.88
CA ASP A 48 -21.47 2.52 2.17
C ASP A 48 -21.23 4.05 2.26
N GLY A 49 -20.00 4.48 2.54
CA GLY A 49 -19.66 5.90 2.49
C GLY A 49 -20.25 6.66 3.68
N GLN A 50 -21.01 7.72 3.41
CA GLN A 50 -21.57 8.58 4.45
C GLN A 50 -22.48 7.84 5.46
N SER A 51 -23.16 6.77 5.03
CA SER A 51 -24.04 5.99 5.91
C SER A 51 -23.28 5.05 6.85
N THR A 52 -22.03 4.72 6.54
CA THR A 52 -21.21 3.82 7.36
C THR A 52 -20.53 4.62 8.46
N ARG A 53 -20.67 4.15 9.71
CA ARG A 53 -20.14 4.83 10.89
C ARG A 53 -18.73 4.36 11.21
N CYS A 54 -17.91 5.27 11.71
CA CYS A 54 -16.57 4.94 12.17
C CYS A 54 -16.59 4.03 13.40
N LEU A 55 -15.56 3.20 13.51
CA LEU A 55 -15.25 2.38 14.68
C LEU A 55 -14.10 2.98 15.47
N ASN A 56 -14.14 2.79 16.79
CA ASN A 56 -13.06 3.11 17.73
C ASN A 56 -12.49 4.54 17.63
N VAL A 57 -13.34 5.53 17.36
CA VAL A 57 -13.01 6.96 17.44
C VAL A 57 -13.37 7.54 18.82
N PRO A 58 -12.78 8.67 19.22
CA PRO A 58 -13.22 9.43 20.40
C PRO A 58 -14.74 9.74 20.37
N LEU A 59 -15.37 9.78 21.54
CA LEU A 59 -16.84 9.92 21.67
C LEU A 59 -17.40 11.18 21.01
N ASP A 60 -16.64 12.27 21.04
CA ASP A 60 -17.00 13.56 20.41
C ASP A 60 -16.98 13.52 18.88
N GLN A 61 -16.28 12.55 18.28
CA GLN A 61 -16.23 12.36 16.82
C GLN A 61 -17.27 11.36 16.31
N GLN A 62 -17.79 10.49 17.17
CA GLN A 62 -18.62 9.34 16.76
C GLN A 62 -19.89 9.73 16.00
N ALA A 63 -20.53 10.85 16.35
CA ALA A 63 -21.79 11.29 15.74
C ALA A 63 -21.63 11.77 14.28
N THR A 64 -20.46 12.30 13.93
CA THR A 64 -20.20 12.95 12.63
C THR A 64 -19.25 12.14 11.75
N CYS A 65 -18.55 11.15 12.31
CA CYS A 65 -17.57 10.35 11.59
C CYS A 65 -18.24 9.28 10.71
N SER A 66 -17.74 9.15 9.48
CA SER A 66 -18.13 8.10 8.51
C SER A 66 -16.94 7.66 7.64
N ASP A 67 -17.17 6.77 6.68
CA ASP A 67 -16.13 6.39 5.69
C ASP A 67 -15.58 7.60 4.91
N LEU A 68 -16.33 8.71 4.82
CA LEU A 68 -15.83 9.94 4.21
C LEU A 68 -14.59 10.48 4.94
N ASN A 69 -14.42 10.20 6.23
CA ASN A 69 -13.19 10.53 6.95
C ASN A 69 -11.98 9.74 6.42
N THR A 70 -12.19 8.47 6.03
CA THR A 70 -11.18 7.66 5.33
C THR A 70 -10.84 8.27 3.97
N THR A 71 -11.85 8.70 3.21
CA THR A 71 -11.67 9.39 1.92
C THR A 71 -10.85 10.67 2.08
N ASP A 72 -11.21 11.52 3.03
CA ASP A 72 -10.52 12.78 3.32
C ASP A 72 -9.08 12.55 3.80
N PHE A 73 -8.85 11.48 4.58
CA PHE A 73 -7.50 11.09 5.00
C PHE A 73 -6.63 10.70 3.81
N LEU A 74 -7.17 9.92 2.86
CA LEU A 74 -6.43 9.52 1.67
C LEU A 74 -6.04 10.72 0.79
N TYR A 75 -6.96 11.65 0.56
CA TYR A 75 -6.63 12.91 -0.14
C TYR A 75 -5.50 13.69 0.53
N ARG A 76 -5.48 13.74 1.88
CA ARG A 76 -4.45 14.46 2.63
C ARG A 76 -3.09 13.77 2.58
N VAL A 77 -3.05 12.45 2.75
CA VAL A 77 -1.81 11.67 2.63
C VAL A 77 -1.22 11.81 1.23
N ILE A 78 -2.04 11.64 0.19
CA ILE A 78 -1.60 11.79 -1.20
C ILE A 78 -1.05 13.20 -1.46
N ARG A 79 -1.72 14.25 -0.99
CA ARG A 79 -1.25 15.63 -1.14
C ARG A 79 0.06 15.88 -0.39
N ALA A 80 0.20 15.32 0.80
CA ALA A 80 1.40 15.51 1.62
C ALA A 80 2.61 14.78 1.05
N GLU A 81 2.40 13.58 0.47
CA GLU A 81 3.49 12.74 -0.01
C GLU A 81 3.79 12.88 -1.49
N ASN A 82 2.80 13.23 -2.31
CA ASN A 82 2.89 13.27 -3.77
C ASN A 82 3.56 12.00 -4.35
N PRO A 83 2.97 10.80 -4.15
CA PRO A 83 3.58 9.54 -4.57
C PRO A 83 3.45 9.29 -6.07
N GLU A 84 4.36 8.49 -6.62
CA GLU A 84 4.25 7.95 -7.98
C GLU A 84 3.27 6.76 -8.06
N LEU A 85 3.00 6.08 -6.95
CA LEU A 85 2.11 4.93 -6.87
C LEU A 85 1.38 4.87 -5.51
N VAL A 86 0.10 4.49 -5.54
CA VAL A 86 -0.63 4.08 -4.32
C VAL A 86 -0.85 2.56 -4.36
N VAL A 87 -0.50 1.87 -3.28
CA VAL A 87 -0.69 0.41 -3.14
C VAL A 87 -1.70 0.14 -2.03
N PHE A 88 -2.78 -0.55 -2.36
CA PHE A 88 -3.76 -1.01 -1.38
C PHE A 88 -3.50 -2.47 -1.00
N THR A 89 -3.26 -2.75 0.28
CA THR A 89 -2.86 -4.08 0.77
C THR A 89 -3.99 -4.87 1.40
N GLY A 90 -5.15 -4.88 0.75
CA GLY A 90 -6.31 -5.68 1.14
C GLY A 90 -7.21 -5.05 2.19
N ASP A 91 -8.37 -5.68 2.36
CA ASP A 91 -9.52 -5.15 3.10
C ASP A 91 -9.83 -3.71 2.67
N ASN A 92 -9.92 -3.58 1.35
CA ASN A 92 -10.28 -2.35 0.66
C ASN A 92 -11.72 -1.96 1.00
N ILE A 93 -12.60 -2.97 0.99
CA ILE A 93 -13.97 -2.86 1.51
C ILE A 93 -14.18 -3.80 2.69
N TYR A 94 -15.14 -3.46 3.55
CA TYR A 94 -15.67 -4.39 4.54
C TYR A 94 -16.93 -5.03 3.97
N GLY A 95 -16.77 -6.17 3.29
CA GLY A 95 -17.83 -6.77 2.48
C GLY A 95 -19.12 -7.05 3.26
N LYS A 96 -18.99 -7.40 4.54
CA LYS A 96 -20.13 -7.69 5.42
C LYS A 96 -21.08 -6.51 5.63
N ASP A 97 -20.56 -5.29 5.75
CA ASP A 97 -21.37 -4.08 5.97
C ASP A 97 -21.63 -3.32 4.66
N THR A 98 -21.21 -3.88 3.54
CA THR A 98 -21.34 -3.30 2.19
C THR A 98 -22.63 -3.77 1.52
N THR A 99 -23.51 -2.84 1.16
CA THR A 99 -24.76 -3.16 0.45
C THR A 99 -24.58 -3.36 -1.06
N ASP A 100 -23.65 -2.63 -1.67
CA ASP A 100 -23.27 -2.73 -3.07
C ASP A 100 -21.74 -2.70 -3.20
N PRO A 101 -21.08 -3.87 -3.39
CA PRO A 101 -19.62 -3.95 -3.41
C PRO A 101 -18.98 -3.19 -4.57
N VAL A 102 -19.67 -3.07 -5.72
CA VAL A 102 -19.17 -2.28 -6.86
C VAL A 102 -19.15 -0.80 -6.49
N LYS A 103 -20.26 -0.30 -5.93
CA LYS A 103 -20.35 1.08 -5.48
C LYS A 103 -19.34 1.39 -4.37
N SER A 104 -19.18 0.51 -3.39
CA SER A 104 -18.22 0.68 -2.30
C SER A 104 -16.79 0.69 -2.76
N MET A 105 -16.39 -0.23 -3.66
CA MET A 105 -15.06 -0.18 -4.28
C MET A 105 -14.85 1.11 -5.08
N ASN A 106 -15.86 1.56 -5.84
CA ASN A 106 -15.77 2.82 -6.56
C ASN A 106 -15.54 4.02 -5.63
N MET A 107 -16.19 4.06 -4.46
CA MET A 107 -15.98 5.11 -3.47
C MET A 107 -14.63 4.99 -2.75
N ALA A 108 -14.21 3.76 -2.41
CA ALA A 108 -12.94 3.50 -1.73
C ALA A 108 -11.74 3.95 -2.57
N PHE A 109 -11.75 3.64 -3.87
CA PHE A 109 -10.67 4.01 -4.79
C PHE A 109 -10.88 5.37 -5.50
N ASP A 110 -12.00 6.06 -5.26
CA ASP A 110 -12.29 7.36 -5.88
C ASP A 110 -11.13 8.36 -5.73
N PRO A 111 -10.45 8.50 -4.57
CA PRO A 111 -9.37 9.48 -4.45
C PRO A 111 -8.22 9.29 -5.45
N VAL A 112 -7.81 8.04 -5.72
CA VAL A 112 -6.73 7.77 -6.68
C VAL A 112 -7.22 7.91 -8.13
N VAL A 113 -8.48 7.52 -8.40
CA VAL A 113 -9.12 7.66 -9.71
C VAL A 113 -9.30 9.15 -10.07
N ALA A 114 -9.85 9.94 -9.17
CA ALA A 114 -10.10 11.38 -9.34
C ALA A 114 -8.80 12.16 -9.55
N LEU A 115 -7.73 11.77 -8.85
CA LEU A 115 -6.40 12.36 -8.99
C LEU A 115 -5.60 11.79 -10.18
N LYS A 116 -6.14 10.79 -10.89
CA LYS A 116 -5.50 10.11 -12.02
C LYS A 116 -4.14 9.51 -11.65
N LEU A 117 -4.01 9.05 -10.42
CA LEU A 117 -2.78 8.47 -9.91
C LEU A 117 -2.72 6.98 -10.27
N PRO A 118 -1.56 6.47 -10.69
CA PRO A 118 -1.36 5.03 -10.79
C PRO A 118 -1.58 4.38 -9.42
N TRP A 119 -2.28 3.26 -9.41
CA TRP A 119 -2.51 2.49 -8.18
C TRP A 119 -2.58 0.99 -8.44
N ALA A 120 -2.32 0.19 -7.42
CA ALA A 120 -2.44 -1.26 -7.47
C ALA A 120 -3.06 -1.77 -6.16
N ALA A 121 -3.71 -2.93 -6.20
CA ALA A 121 -4.34 -3.52 -5.04
C ALA A 121 -4.14 -5.04 -4.98
N VAL A 122 -4.04 -5.55 -3.76
CA VAL A 122 -4.29 -6.95 -3.43
C VAL A 122 -5.55 -7.05 -2.59
N LEU A 123 -6.07 -8.26 -2.45
CA LEU A 123 -7.28 -8.55 -1.70
C LEU A 123 -6.97 -8.98 -0.28
N GLY A 124 -7.82 -8.58 0.66
CA GLY A 124 -7.86 -9.06 2.03
C GLY A 124 -8.96 -10.08 2.26
N ASN A 125 -9.10 -10.53 3.50
CA ASN A 125 -10.10 -11.55 3.84
C ASN A 125 -11.54 -10.99 3.83
N HIS A 126 -11.73 -9.69 4.05
CA HIS A 126 -13.05 -9.06 4.11
C HIS A 126 -13.58 -8.58 2.74
N ASP A 127 -12.73 -8.52 1.72
CA ASP A 127 -13.09 -7.94 0.41
C ASP A 127 -14.19 -8.73 -0.34
N GLN A 128 -14.36 -10.03 -0.05
CA GLN A 128 -15.32 -10.90 -0.73
C GLN A 128 -16.56 -11.26 0.10
N GLU A 129 -16.80 -10.57 1.22
CA GLU A 129 -17.89 -10.93 2.15
C GLU A 129 -19.26 -10.35 1.79
N SER A 130 -19.37 -9.68 0.64
CA SER A 130 -20.63 -9.13 0.11
C SER A 130 -21.20 -10.06 -0.99
N SER A 131 -21.79 -9.50 -2.05
CA SER A 131 -22.45 -10.23 -3.13
C SER A 131 -21.54 -10.68 -4.30
N LEU A 132 -20.28 -10.22 -4.35
CA LEU A 132 -19.31 -10.59 -5.38
C LEU A 132 -18.38 -11.72 -4.91
N SER A 133 -17.99 -12.58 -5.84
CA SER A 133 -16.91 -13.55 -5.60
C SER A 133 -15.55 -12.84 -5.51
N ARG A 134 -14.52 -13.48 -4.91
CA ARG A 134 -13.13 -12.96 -4.94
C ARG A 134 -12.66 -12.58 -6.33
N GLU A 135 -13.00 -13.42 -7.30
CA GLU A 135 -12.64 -13.23 -8.70
C GLU A 135 -13.30 -11.97 -9.25
N ASP A 136 -14.60 -11.80 -9.02
CA ASP A 136 -15.34 -10.65 -9.51
C ASP A 136 -14.91 -9.34 -8.85
N VAL A 137 -14.54 -9.38 -7.56
CA VAL A 137 -13.90 -8.26 -6.87
C VAL A 137 -12.60 -7.88 -7.58
N MET A 138 -11.72 -8.85 -7.85
CA MET A 138 -10.46 -8.58 -8.55
C MET A 138 -10.71 -8.08 -9.98
N ARG A 139 -11.64 -8.70 -10.71
CA ARG A 139 -12.02 -8.29 -12.08
C ARG A 139 -12.51 -6.85 -12.10
N HIS A 140 -13.35 -6.45 -11.14
CA HIS A 140 -13.78 -5.06 -10.99
C HIS A 140 -12.58 -4.13 -10.78
N ILE A 141 -11.71 -4.43 -9.81
CA ILE A 141 -10.49 -3.65 -9.52
C ILE A 141 -9.62 -3.48 -10.77
N THR A 142 -9.39 -4.54 -11.56
CA THR A 142 -8.57 -4.47 -12.78
C THR A 142 -9.21 -3.69 -13.93
N ALA A 143 -10.53 -3.49 -13.89
CA ALA A 143 -11.26 -2.71 -14.90
C ALA A 143 -11.32 -1.21 -14.56
N MET A 144 -10.92 -0.82 -13.34
CA MET A 144 -11.00 0.57 -12.90
C MET A 144 -9.94 1.48 -13.54
N PRO A 145 -10.22 2.78 -13.76
CA PRO A 145 -9.26 3.70 -14.35
C PRO A 145 -7.96 3.81 -13.54
N TYR A 146 -6.84 3.94 -14.25
CA TYR A 146 -5.48 4.14 -13.69
C TYR A 146 -4.95 3.00 -12.81
N THR A 147 -5.71 1.90 -12.66
CA THR A 147 -5.24 0.71 -11.98
C THR A 147 -4.10 0.06 -12.78
N LEU A 148 -3.11 -0.44 -12.05
CA LEU A 148 -2.05 -1.29 -12.55
C LEU A 148 -2.22 -2.74 -12.06
N SER A 149 -3.27 -2.99 -11.27
CA SER A 149 -3.66 -4.32 -10.83
C SER A 149 -3.92 -5.23 -12.03
N ARG A 150 -3.52 -6.49 -11.92
CA ARG A 150 -3.70 -7.50 -12.97
C ARG A 150 -4.37 -8.72 -12.39
N LEU A 151 -5.06 -9.48 -13.23
CA LEU A 151 -5.44 -10.85 -12.90
C LEU A 151 -4.19 -11.74 -12.85
N ASN A 152 -4.36 -13.01 -12.46
CA ASN A 152 -3.29 -13.99 -12.55
C ASN A 152 -2.75 -14.09 -13.99
N PRO A 153 -1.47 -14.46 -14.17
CA PRO A 153 -0.92 -14.78 -15.48
C PRO A 153 -1.77 -15.83 -16.19
N ASP A 154 -2.03 -15.60 -17.46
CA ASP A 154 -2.71 -16.56 -18.34
C ASP A 154 -1.65 -17.39 -19.09
N ASP A 155 -1.00 -18.30 -18.35
CA ASP A 155 0.01 -19.23 -18.89
C ASP A 155 -0.52 -20.67 -19.00
N GLY A 156 -1.83 -20.85 -18.84
CA GLY A 156 -2.51 -22.15 -18.83
C GLY A 156 -2.34 -22.94 -17.52
N SER A 157 -1.67 -22.39 -16.50
CA SER A 157 -1.59 -23.01 -15.18
C SER A 157 -2.75 -22.59 -14.28
N GLU A 158 -3.21 -23.53 -13.43
CA GLU A 158 -4.16 -23.23 -12.37
C GLU A 158 -3.41 -22.54 -11.21
N ILE A 159 -3.75 -21.29 -10.95
CA ILE A 159 -3.13 -20.45 -9.92
C ILE A 159 -4.16 -20.18 -8.84
N ASP A 160 -3.79 -20.47 -7.60
CA ASP A 160 -4.67 -20.21 -6.47
C ASP A 160 -4.90 -18.70 -6.26
N SER A 161 -6.11 -18.38 -5.80
CA SER A 161 -6.53 -17.02 -5.47
C SER A 161 -6.44 -16.08 -6.69
N TYR A 162 -6.57 -14.76 -6.54
CA TYR A 162 -6.69 -13.85 -7.69
C TYR A 162 -5.82 -12.61 -7.55
N GLY A 163 -5.18 -12.20 -8.64
CA GLY A 163 -4.37 -10.99 -8.66
C GLY A 163 -2.96 -11.20 -8.13
N ASN A 164 -2.32 -12.28 -8.59
CA ASN A 164 -0.90 -12.53 -8.37
C ASN A 164 -0.09 -11.97 -9.56
N TYR A 165 0.67 -10.88 -9.39
CA TYR A 165 1.36 -10.22 -10.50
C TYR A 165 2.61 -9.45 -10.06
N ASN A 166 3.44 -9.07 -11.04
CA ASN A 166 4.60 -8.19 -10.85
C ASN A 166 4.42 -6.88 -11.63
N ILE A 167 4.79 -5.77 -10.99
CA ILE A 167 4.96 -4.46 -11.63
C ILE A 167 6.45 -4.08 -11.60
N GLU A 168 7.00 -3.85 -12.78
CA GLU A 168 8.38 -3.38 -12.96
C GLU A 168 8.44 -1.86 -12.98
N ILE A 169 9.38 -1.29 -12.22
CA ILE A 169 9.64 0.15 -12.18
C ILE A 169 10.91 0.43 -12.95
N SER A 170 10.79 1.21 -14.02
CA SER A 170 11.91 1.51 -14.91
C SER A 170 12.83 2.60 -14.35
N GLY A 171 14.07 2.64 -14.84
CA GLY A 171 14.98 3.74 -14.55
C GLY A 171 14.50 5.09 -15.09
N PRO A 172 15.15 6.20 -14.67
CA PRO A 172 14.71 7.53 -15.06
C PRO A 172 14.79 7.79 -16.56
N GLU A 173 13.89 8.64 -17.06
CA GLU A 173 13.89 9.07 -18.46
C GLU A 173 15.23 9.72 -18.84
N GLY A 174 15.77 9.35 -20.00
CA GLY A 174 17.07 9.84 -20.47
C GLY A 174 18.29 9.25 -19.75
N SER A 175 18.11 8.28 -18.85
CA SER A 175 19.21 7.55 -18.21
C SER A 175 19.56 6.25 -18.96
N PRO A 176 20.75 5.66 -18.73
CA PRO A 176 21.10 4.33 -19.23
C PRO A 176 20.15 3.20 -18.76
N LEU A 177 19.32 3.47 -17.74
CA LEU A 177 18.39 2.53 -17.14
C LEU A 177 16.94 2.70 -17.64
N VAL A 178 16.68 3.61 -18.60
CA VAL A 178 15.32 4.02 -19.03
C VAL A 178 14.41 2.86 -19.46
N ASN A 179 14.98 1.80 -20.02
CA ASN A 179 14.28 0.60 -20.49
C ASN A 179 14.66 -0.66 -19.66
N LYS A 180 15.20 -0.47 -18.45
CA LYS A 180 15.54 -1.56 -17.53
C LYS A 180 14.64 -1.46 -16.30
N SER A 181 14.14 -2.60 -15.82
CA SER A 181 13.56 -2.67 -14.47
C SER A 181 14.65 -2.40 -13.43
N VAL A 182 14.39 -1.47 -12.52
CA VAL A 182 15.29 -1.06 -11.44
C VAL A 182 14.69 -1.36 -10.06
N LEU A 183 13.39 -1.65 -9.98
CA LEU A 183 12.70 -2.11 -8.76
C LEU A 183 11.49 -2.97 -9.18
N ASN A 184 11.23 -4.07 -8.48
CA ASN A 184 10.07 -4.91 -8.70
C ASN A 184 9.09 -4.84 -7.54
N LEU A 185 7.81 -4.79 -7.87
CA LEU A 185 6.72 -4.82 -6.91
C LEU A 185 5.89 -6.08 -7.17
N TYR A 186 6.02 -7.07 -6.28
CA TYR A 186 5.28 -8.31 -6.35
C TYR A 186 4.00 -8.21 -5.51
N PHE A 187 2.87 -8.58 -6.11
CA PHE A 187 1.56 -8.55 -5.49
C PHE A 187 1.03 -9.98 -5.45
N LEU A 188 0.65 -10.46 -4.26
CA LEU A 188 0.10 -11.79 -4.08
C LEU A 188 -1.17 -11.75 -3.25
N ASP A 189 -2.12 -12.61 -3.62
CA ASP A 189 -3.35 -12.78 -2.88
C ASP A 189 -3.18 -13.87 -1.82
N SER A 190 -2.93 -13.47 -0.58
CA SER A 190 -2.77 -14.39 0.57
C SER A 190 -4.04 -15.19 0.92
N GLY A 191 -5.15 -14.96 0.21
CA GLY A 191 -6.44 -15.59 0.44
C GLY A 191 -7.23 -14.95 1.58
N ASP A 192 -8.22 -15.67 2.06
CA ASP A 192 -9.10 -15.29 3.17
C ASP A 192 -8.96 -16.30 4.34
N TYR A 193 -9.79 -17.34 4.39
CA TYR A 193 -9.80 -18.38 5.40
C TYR A 193 -9.44 -19.72 4.75
N SER A 194 -8.88 -20.61 5.56
CA SER A 194 -8.54 -21.96 5.10
C SER A 194 -9.80 -22.71 4.65
N THR A 195 -9.75 -23.27 3.43
CA THR A 195 -10.78 -24.17 2.90
C THR A 195 -10.50 -25.64 3.21
N VAL A 196 -9.35 -25.93 3.84
CA VAL A 196 -8.98 -27.29 4.26
C VAL A 196 -9.63 -27.59 5.60
N GLN A 197 -10.56 -28.55 5.64
CA GLN A 197 -11.41 -28.85 6.80
C GLN A 197 -10.64 -29.07 8.13
N SER A 198 -9.42 -29.63 8.06
CA SER A 198 -8.59 -29.89 9.25
C SER A 198 -7.71 -28.72 9.69
N ILE A 199 -7.70 -27.62 8.93
CA ILE A 199 -6.86 -26.45 9.17
C ILE A 199 -7.79 -25.25 9.36
N ASN A 200 -7.92 -24.80 10.60
CA ASN A 200 -8.73 -23.63 10.94
C ASN A 200 -7.95 -22.34 10.76
N GLY A 201 -8.64 -21.21 10.61
CA GLY A 201 -8.05 -19.87 10.59
C GLY A 201 -7.74 -19.37 9.18
N TYR A 202 -6.74 -18.50 9.06
CA TYR A 202 -6.43 -17.77 7.84
C TYR A 202 -5.72 -18.62 6.79
N SER A 203 -6.01 -18.31 5.52
CA SER A 203 -5.36 -18.93 4.37
C SER A 203 -3.87 -18.53 4.27
N TRP A 204 -3.16 -19.08 3.29
CA TRP A 204 -1.74 -18.86 3.06
C TRP A 204 -1.43 -18.76 1.57
N ILE A 205 -0.31 -18.13 1.23
CA ILE A 205 0.23 -18.11 -0.13
C ILE A 205 0.65 -19.52 -0.52
N LYS A 206 -0.02 -20.11 -1.51
CA LYS A 206 0.18 -21.51 -1.93
C LYS A 206 1.30 -21.66 -2.96
N LEU A 207 1.71 -22.90 -3.18
CA LEU A 207 2.83 -23.23 -4.09
C LEU A 207 2.62 -22.73 -5.52
N SER A 208 1.38 -22.73 -6.02
CA SER A 208 1.03 -22.19 -7.36
C SER A 208 1.38 -20.70 -7.46
N GLN A 209 1.05 -19.92 -6.44
CA GLN A 209 1.36 -18.49 -6.35
C GLN A 209 2.85 -18.24 -6.14
N GLN A 210 3.53 -19.09 -5.36
CA GLN A 210 5.00 -19.04 -5.24
C GLN A 210 5.68 -19.31 -6.58
N LYS A 211 5.12 -20.16 -7.44
CA LYS A 211 5.62 -20.34 -8.82
C LYS A 211 5.43 -19.07 -9.63
N VAL A 212 4.29 -18.38 -9.52
CA VAL A 212 4.08 -17.07 -10.17
C VAL A 212 5.13 -16.05 -9.73
N TYR A 213 5.44 -15.98 -8.42
CA TYR A 213 6.51 -15.13 -7.91
C TYR A 213 7.88 -15.51 -8.53
N LYS A 214 8.19 -16.80 -8.64
CA LYS A 214 9.44 -17.30 -9.25
C LYS A 214 9.45 -17.24 -10.79
N SER A 215 8.30 -17.13 -11.45
CA SER A 215 8.18 -17.08 -12.91
C SER A 215 8.00 -15.65 -13.43
N ALA A 216 7.61 -14.72 -12.56
CA ALA A 216 7.76 -13.30 -12.80
C ALA A 216 9.20 -13.06 -13.27
N PRO A 217 9.39 -12.28 -14.35
CA PRO A 217 10.52 -12.42 -15.27
C PRO A 217 11.88 -12.55 -14.58
N HIS A 218 12.30 -13.81 -14.40
CA HIS A 218 13.65 -14.16 -13.97
C HIS A 218 14.54 -14.26 -15.19
N GLU A 219 14.95 -13.08 -15.64
CA GLU A 219 16.35 -12.66 -15.81
C GLU A 219 16.29 -11.15 -15.98
N GLN A 220 16.17 -10.45 -14.85
CA GLN A 220 16.37 -9.02 -14.82
C GLN A 220 17.75 -8.77 -15.44
N LYS A 221 17.85 -7.84 -16.38
CA LYS A 221 19.16 -7.37 -16.85
C LYS A 221 19.81 -6.62 -15.68
N GLU A 222 20.41 -7.42 -14.77
CA GLU A 222 21.03 -7.08 -13.48
C GLU A 222 20.05 -6.92 -12.27
N ASN A 223 20.60 -7.14 -11.07
CA ASN A 223 19.97 -7.38 -9.76
C ASN A 223 19.05 -6.25 -9.22
N ALA A 224 17.85 -6.05 -9.77
CA ALA A 224 16.91 -5.08 -9.20
C ALA A 224 16.18 -5.65 -7.97
N PRO A 225 16.12 -4.91 -6.84
CA PRO A 225 15.49 -5.40 -5.62
C PRO A 225 13.98 -5.56 -5.76
N GLY A 226 13.41 -6.45 -4.95
CA GLY A 226 11.97 -6.71 -4.86
C GLY A 226 11.33 -6.13 -3.59
N LEU A 227 10.10 -5.65 -3.73
CA LEU A 227 9.16 -5.39 -2.63
C LEU A 227 7.91 -6.23 -2.83
N VAL A 228 7.45 -6.88 -1.78
CA VAL A 228 6.32 -7.81 -1.84
C VAL A 228 5.14 -7.26 -1.05
N TYR A 229 3.94 -7.33 -1.60
CA TYR A 229 2.70 -6.86 -1.02
C TYR A 229 1.67 -7.99 -0.99
N PHE A 230 1.13 -8.26 0.19
CA PHE A 230 -0.01 -9.16 0.41
C PHE A 230 -0.73 -8.74 1.69
N HIS A 231 -1.90 -9.31 1.99
CA HIS A 231 -2.72 -8.84 3.10
C HIS A 231 -2.44 -9.57 4.42
N ILE A 232 -2.55 -10.90 4.43
CA ILE A 232 -2.41 -11.76 5.62
C ILE A 232 -0.92 -12.04 5.86
N PRO A 233 -0.39 -11.74 7.06
CA PRO A 233 1.03 -11.89 7.35
C PRO A 233 1.47 -13.36 7.28
N VAL A 234 2.69 -13.58 6.77
CA VAL A 234 3.33 -14.91 6.86
C VAL A 234 3.67 -15.26 8.31
N PRO A 235 3.78 -16.55 8.69
CA PRO A 235 4.01 -16.95 10.08
C PRO A 235 5.26 -16.35 10.73
N GLU A 236 6.27 -15.98 9.94
CA GLU A 236 7.51 -15.37 10.42
C GLU A 236 7.31 -14.02 11.13
N TYR A 237 6.21 -13.30 10.86
CA TYR A 237 5.87 -12.09 11.61
C TYR A 237 5.68 -12.38 13.12
N ALA A 238 5.33 -13.61 13.50
CA ALA A 238 5.19 -14.01 14.90
C ALA A 238 6.53 -14.08 15.65
N SER A 239 7.67 -13.99 14.96
CA SER A 239 8.99 -13.94 15.59
C SER A 239 9.30 -12.61 16.31
N PHE A 240 8.51 -11.57 16.05
CA PHE A 240 8.64 -10.25 16.69
C PHE A 240 7.79 -10.15 17.95
N ASP A 241 8.36 -10.53 19.10
CA ASP A 241 7.71 -10.34 20.41
C ASP A 241 7.71 -8.85 20.83
N SER A 242 6.73 -8.43 21.64
CA SER A 242 6.53 -7.02 22.05
C SER A 242 7.64 -6.42 22.92
N ASN A 243 8.49 -7.23 23.54
CA ASN A 243 9.67 -6.84 24.32
C ASN A 243 10.97 -6.88 23.48
N SER A 244 10.87 -7.26 22.21
CA SER A 244 12.02 -7.39 21.33
C SER A 244 12.49 -6.02 20.82
N THR A 245 13.79 -5.75 20.94
CA THR A 245 14.43 -4.59 20.28
C THR A 245 14.61 -4.80 18.76
N LYS A 246 14.09 -5.90 18.21
CA LYS A 246 14.28 -6.36 16.83
C LYS A 246 13.37 -5.68 15.81
N PHE A 247 12.45 -4.81 16.23
CA PHE A 247 11.58 -4.07 15.33
C PHE A 247 11.50 -2.58 15.67
N ILE A 248 11.04 -1.81 14.69
CA ILE A 248 10.80 -0.38 14.74
C ILE A 248 9.32 -0.12 14.50
N GLY A 249 8.69 0.69 15.35
CA GLY A 249 7.26 0.98 15.27
C GLY A 249 6.54 0.38 16.48
N VAL A 250 5.26 0.09 16.33
CA VAL A 250 4.41 -0.35 17.43
C VAL A 250 3.70 -1.64 17.09
N LYS A 251 3.74 -2.58 18.04
CA LYS A 251 2.97 -3.82 18.03
C LYS A 251 1.95 -3.75 19.17
N HIS A 252 0.68 -3.55 18.84
CA HIS A 252 -0.39 -3.37 19.83
C HIS A 252 -1.38 -4.53 19.91
N GLU A 253 -1.23 -5.53 19.05
CA GLU A 253 -2.05 -6.75 19.11
C GLU A 253 -1.24 -8.01 18.76
N PRO A 254 -1.79 -9.21 19.02
CA PRO A 254 -1.23 -10.46 18.52
C PRO A 254 -1.06 -10.45 16.99
N ILE A 255 -0.25 -11.37 16.47
CA ILE A 255 -0.02 -11.49 15.03
C ILE A 255 -1.02 -12.50 14.49
N SER A 256 -1.96 -12.05 13.66
CA SER A 256 -2.99 -12.90 13.03
C SER A 256 -2.47 -13.45 11.69
N ASN A 257 -1.39 -14.24 11.77
CA ASN A 257 -0.72 -14.80 10.60
C ASN A 257 -1.49 -15.98 9.99
N ALA A 258 -1.10 -16.31 8.76
CA ALA A 258 -1.56 -17.48 8.04
C ALA A 258 -1.42 -18.77 8.88
N SER A 259 -2.43 -19.64 8.85
CA SER A 259 -2.46 -20.84 9.70
C SER A 259 -1.36 -21.86 9.39
N ILE A 260 -0.80 -21.80 8.19
CA ILE A 260 0.23 -22.73 7.72
C ILE A 260 1.41 -21.94 7.15
N ASN A 261 2.62 -22.38 7.52
CA ASN A 261 3.82 -21.95 6.83
C ASN A 261 4.00 -22.77 5.54
N SER A 262 3.71 -22.14 4.41
CA SER A 262 3.88 -22.74 3.08
C SER A 262 5.30 -22.68 2.53
N GLY A 263 6.25 -22.12 3.29
CA GLY A 263 7.62 -21.89 2.87
C GLY A 263 7.83 -20.63 2.03
N PHE A 264 6.83 -19.75 1.90
CA PHE A 264 6.97 -18.56 1.05
C PHE A 264 8.07 -17.60 1.53
N PHE A 265 8.24 -17.42 2.84
CA PHE A 265 9.34 -16.63 3.38
C PHE A 265 10.70 -17.21 2.99
N THR A 266 10.89 -18.52 3.15
CA THR A 266 12.11 -19.22 2.71
C THR A 266 12.33 -19.05 1.20
N THR A 267 11.27 -19.17 0.40
CA THR A 267 11.33 -18.90 -1.05
C THR A 267 11.88 -17.50 -1.36
N MET A 268 11.46 -16.46 -0.63
CA MET A 268 11.97 -15.09 -0.82
C MET A 268 13.44 -14.95 -0.38
N VAL A 269 13.82 -15.59 0.74
CA VAL A 269 15.21 -15.60 1.22
C VAL A 269 16.14 -16.27 0.20
N GLU A 270 15.73 -17.41 -0.36
CA GLU A 270 16.51 -18.14 -1.37
C GLU A 270 16.64 -17.37 -2.70
N ALA A 271 15.59 -16.64 -3.10
CA ALA A 271 15.63 -15.79 -4.29
C ALA A 271 16.59 -14.60 -4.12
N GLY A 272 16.66 -14.02 -2.92
CA GLY A 272 17.65 -13.00 -2.54
C GLY A 272 17.41 -11.59 -3.11
N ASP A 273 16.40 -11.41 -3.96
CA ASP A 273 16.02 -10.13 -4.57
C ASP A 273 15.16 -9.28 -3.62
N VAL A 274 14.26 -9.92 -2.86
CA VAL A 274 13.32 -9.24 -1.96
C VAL A 274 14.04 -8.57 -0.79
N LYS A 275 13.72 -7.29 -0.57
CA LYS A 275 14.27 -6.48 0.55
C LYS A 275 13.23 -6.13 1.60
N ALA A 276 11.96 -6.05 1.22
CA ALA A 276 10.88 -5.80 2.17
C ALA A 276 9.57 -6.44 1.72
N VAL A 277 8.76 -6.78 2.71
CA VAL A 277 7.41 -7.33 2.60
C VAL A 277 6.49 -6.42 3.38
N PHE A 278 5.37 -6.05 2.77
CA PHE A 278 4.41 -5.09 3.31
C PHE A 278 3.02 -5.73 3.41
N THR A 279 2.44 -5.68 4.61
CA THR A 279 1.18 -6.36 4.95
C THR A 279 0.20 -5.44 5.69
N GLY A 280 -1.08 -5.82 5.71
CA GLY A 280 -2.15 -5.19 6.49
C GLY A 280 -2.65 -6.11 7.61
N HIS A 281 -3.96 -6.28 7.70
CA HIS A 281 -4.69 -7.27 8.49
C HIS A 281 -4.73 -7.03 10.01
N ASP A 282 -3.58 -6.81 10.64
CA ASP A 282 -3.49 -6.45 12.07
C ASP A 282 -3.40 -4.92 12.23
N HIS A 283 -4.55 -4.25 12.36
CA HIS A 283 -4.70 -2.80 12.22
C HIS A 283 -3.94 -1.97 13.28
N LEU A 284 -3.70 -2.53 14.45
CA LEU A 284 -2.99 -1.90 15.55
C LEU A 284 -1.48 -2.11 15.48
N ASN A 285 -1.00 -3.01 14.61
CA ASN A 285 0.42 -3.21 14.36
C ASN A 285 0.89 -2.31 13.21
N ASP A 286 2.00 -1.59 13.41
CA ASP A 286 2.58 -0.70 12.39
C ASP A 286 4.11 -0.74 12.35
N PHE A 287 4.67 -1.87 12.77
CA PHE A 287 6.11 -2.04 12.88
C PHE A 287 6.75 -2.58 11.59
N CYS A 288 8.07 -2.43 11.49
CA CYS A 288 8.94 -3.18 10.61
C CYS A 288 10.01 -3.90 11.44
N GLY A 289 10.22 -5.19 11.19
CA GLY A 289 11.32 -5.96 11.78
C GLY A 289 12.12 -6.69 10.72
N GLU A 290 13.44 -6.77 10.90
CA GLU A 290 14.30 -7.52 9.98
C GLU A 290 14.40 -8.98 10.41
N LEU A 291 14.18 -9.88 9.45
CA LEU A 291 14.45 -11.30 9.61
C LEU A 291 15.18 -11.80 8.36
N THR A 292 16.38 -12.37 8.56
CA THR A 292 17.19 -12.97 7.49
C THR A 292 17.40 -12.03 6.28
N GLY A 293 17.64 -10.73 6.55
CA GLY A 293 17.88 -9.72 5.51
C GLY A 293 16.63 -9.20 4.78
N ILE A 294 15.44 -9.67 5.15
CA ILE A 294 14.14 -9.20 4.63
C ILE A 294 13.41 -8.44 5.74
N GLN A 295 12.80 -7.32 5.37
CA GLN A 295 12.08 -6.47 6.30
C GLN A 295 10.59 -6.77 6.24
N LEU A 296 10.03 -7.19 7.35
CA LEU A 296 8.63 -7.57 7.50
C LEU A 296 7.87 -6.40 8.14
N CYS A 297 7.04 -5.71 7.36
CA CYS A 297 6.42 -4.43 7.70
C CYS A 297 4.89 -4.47 7.68
N TYR A 298 4.27 -4.09 8.79
CA TYR A 298 2.84 -3.76 8.83
C TYR A 298 2.59 -2.30 8.44
N ALA A 299 1.53 -2.02 7.69
CA ALA A 299 1.10 -0.65 7.40
C ALA A 299 0.45 0.04 8.61
N GLY A 300 -0.29 -0.71 9.42
CA GLY A 300 -1.27 -0.16 10.37
C GLY A 300 -2.60 0.19 9.70
N GLY A 301 -3.65 0.29 10.51
CA GLY A 301 -5.02 0.49 10.04
C GLY A 301 -5.27 1.90 9.52
N PHE A 302 -5.65 1.97 8.24
CA PHE A 302 -5.94 3.22 7.55
C PHE A 302 -7.39 3.67 7.73
N GLY A 303 -8.33 2.71 7.66
CA GLY A 303 -9.76 2.97 7.62
C GLY A 303 -10.37 3.42 8.92
N TYR A 304 -11.35 4.33 8.84
CA TYR A 304 -12.14 4.74 10.01
C TYR A 304 -13.26 3.77 10.37
N HIS A 305 -13.79 3.00 9.42
CA HIS A 305 -14.72 1.89 9.70
C HIS A 305 -13.99 0.59 10.06
N ALA A 306 -12.69 0.49 9.76
CA ALA A 306 -11.85 -0.59 10.26
C ALA A 306 -11.75 -0.55 11.79
N TYR A 307 -11.68 -1.71 12.45
CA TYR A 307 -11.43 -1.73 13.90
C TYR A 307 -10.12 -0.99 14.23
N GLY A 308 -10.06 -0.42 15.42
CA GLY A 308 -8.94 0.41 15.84
C GLY A 308 -8.93 0.65 17.34
N LYS A 309 -8.26 1.73 17.75
CA LYS A 309 -8.16 2.12 19.16
C LYS A 309 -8.40 3.62 19.30
N ALA A 310 -9.36 4.01 20.13
CA ALA A 310 -9.62 5.44 20.36
C ALA A 310 -8.37 6.12 20.94
N GLY A 311 -8.01 7.28 20.37
CA GLY A 311 -6.77 7.99 20.69
C GLY A 311 -5.51 7.44 20.00
N TRP A 312 -5.64 6.46 19.11
CA TRP A 312 -4.58 5.95 18.25
C TRP A 312 -4.87 6.39 16.81
N PRO A 313 -4.18 7.41 16.27
CA PRO A 313 -4.51 7.99 14.96
C PRO A 313 -4.45 6.96 13.84
N ARG A 314 -5.38 6.99 12.88
CA ARG A 314 -5.29 6.19 11.65
C ARG A 314 -3.99 6.49 10.91
N ARG A 315 -3.49 5.57 10.09
CA ARG A 315 -2.21 5.79 9.42
C ARG A 315 -2.05 5.11 8.08
N ALA A 316 -1.15 5.67 7.28
CA ALA A 316 -0.62 5.07 6.07
C ALA A 316 0.88 4.82 6.24
N ARG A 317 1.41 3.83 5.53
CA ARG A 317 2.85 3.65 5.39
C ARG A 317 3.32 4.26 4.07
N VAL A 318 4.49 4.88 4.09
CA VAL A 318 5.14 5.44 2.91
C VAL A 318 6.44 4.69 2.69
N VAL A 319 6.77 4.43 1.44
CA VAL A 319 8.01 3.75 1.02
C VAL A 319 8.65 4.57 -0.09
N SER A 320 9.91 4.97 0.07
CA SER A 320 10.70 5.60 -0.99
C SER A 320 11.95 4.79 -1.31
N ALA A 321 12.12 4.42 -2.57
CA ALA A 321 13.34 3.88 -3.11
C ALA A 321 14.18 5.00 -3.74
N PHE A 322 15.50 4.94 -3.57
CA PHE A 322 16.44 5.93 -4.08
C PHE A 322 17.55 5.25 -4.88
N LEU A 323 17.78 5.74 -6.08
CA LEU A 323 18.90 5.33 -6.93
C LEU A 323 20.22 5.91 -6.41
N GLU A 324 21.32 5.22 -6.70
CA GLU A 324 22.66 5.82 -6.57
C GLU A 324 23.04 6.66 -7.78
N LYS A 325 23.98 7.57 -7.54
CA LYS A 325 24.78 8.19 -8.59
C LYS A 325 26.10 7.45 -8.73
N THR A 326 26.41 7.00 -9.93
CA THR A 326 27.70 6.41 -10.29
C THR A 326 28.80 7.48 -10.31
N ALA A 327 30.07 7.05 -10.37
CA ALA A 327 31.22 7.97 -10.33
C ALA A 327 31.24 8.99 -11.48
N ASP A 328 30.64 8.65 -12.63
CA ASP A 328 30.46 9.51 -13.81
C ASP A 328 29.15 10.32 -13.77
N GLY A 329 28.41 10.30 -12.66
CA GLY A 329 27.19 11.09 -12.44
C GLY A 329 25.91 10.54 -13.08
N GLN A 330 25.97 9.35 -13.68
CA GLN A 330 24.81 8.63 -14.20
C GLN A 330 23.99 8.01 -13.06
N TRP A 331 22.75 7.63 -13.37
CA TRP A 331 21.92 6.86 -12.43
C TRP A 331 22.33 5.39 -12.45
N GLY A 332 22.60 4.84 -11.25
CA GLY A 332 22.84 3.43 -10.99
C GLY A 332 21.62 2.72 -10.40
N GLY A 333 21.83 1.55 -9.79
CA GLY A 333 20.75 0.77 -9.18
C GLY A 333 20.17 1.41 -7.92
N VAL A 334 19.17 0.74 -7.32
CA VAL A 334 18.60 1.19 -6.04
C VAL A 334 19.65 1.06 -4.95
N LYS A 335 20.01 2.20 -4.35
CA LYS A 335 20.96 2.29 -3.24
C LYS A 335 20.32 2.06 -1.89
N SER A 336 19.12 2.62 -1.72
CA SER A 336 18.44 2.59 -0.43
C SER A 336 16.95 2.67 -0.59
N ILE A 337 16.26 2.02 0.33
CA ILE A 337 14.81 2.13 0.49
C ILE A 337 14.57 2.71 1.89
N LYS A 338 13.59 3.60 2.04
CA LYS A 338 13.18 4.17 3.31
C LYS A 338 11.69 3.96 3.50
N SER A 339 11.27 3.70 4.73
CA SER A 339 9.86 3.66 5.07
C SER A 339 9.56 4.45 6.35
N TRP A 340 8.44 5.16 6.33
CA TRP A 340 7.89 5.89 7.47
C TRP A 340 6.37 5.81 7.43
N LYS A 341 5.71 6.45 8.38
CA LYS A 341 4.26 6.45 8.52
C LYS A 341 3.73 7.88 8.47
N ARG A 342 2.50 8.04 7.98
CA ARG A 342 1.71 9.27 8.08
C ARG A 342 0.49 9.01 8.93
N LEU A 343 0.41 9.72 10.04
CA LEU A 343 -0.71 9.67 10.96
C LEU A 343 -1.79 10.65 10.52
N ASP A 344 -3.04 10.28 10.76
CA ASP A 344 -4.17 11.20 10.70
C ASP A 344 -4.22 12.07 11.95
N ASP A 345 -3.31 13.04 12.01
CA ASP A 345 -3.17 13.97 13.12
C ASP A 345 -3.09 15.43 12.63
N GLN A 346 -3.03 16.35 13.59
CA GLN A 346 -2.94 17.79 13.34
C GLN A 346 -1.70 18.21 12.53
N TYR A 347 -0.64 17.40 12.51
CA TYR A 347 0.61 17.75 11.85
C TYR A 347 0.58 17.45 10.35
N LEU A 348 -0.29 16.54 9.90
CA LEU A 348 -0.49 16.28 8.48
C LEU A 348 -0.98 17.53 7.72
N PHE A 349 -1.65 18.46 8.39
CA PHE A 349 -2.20 19.67 7.79
C PHE A 349 -1.23 20.86 7.70
N HIS A 350 -0.24 20.94 8.59
CA HIS A 350 0.46 22.21 8.84
C HIS A 350 1.84 22.35 8.20
N ASN A 351 2.38 21.29 7.59
CA ASN A 351 3.76 21.36 7.11
C ASN A 351 4.04 20.43 5.92
N ARG A 352 4.30 21.03 4.75
CA ARG A 352 5.00 20.36 3.63
C ARG A 352 6.45 19.96 3.98
N PHE A 353 6.97 20.42 5.14
CA PHE A 353 8.36 20.28 5.56
C PHE A 353 8.55 19.71 6.97
N SER A 354 7.49 19.26 7.65
CA SER A 354 7.66 18.61 8.94
C SER A 354 8.24 17.24 8.65
N SER A 355 9.47 17.04 9.12
CA SER A 355 10.08 15.72 9.27
C SER A 355 8.99 14.74 9.70
N PRO A 356 8.86 13.56 9.07
CA PRO A 356 7.92 12.55 9.56
C PRO A 356 8.14 12.43 11.07
N LEU A 357 7.06 12.62 11.83
CA LEU A 357 7.07 12.61 13.29
C LEU A 357 7.44 11.23 13.86
N GLU A 358 7.86 10.29 13.02
CA GLU A 358 7.94 8.87 13.34
C GLU A 358 9.20 8.23 12.78
N LEU A 359 9.58 7.13 13.43
CA LEU A 359 10.78 6.35 13.15
C LEU A 359 10.86 5.98 11.66
N VAL A 360 11.93 6.42 11.02
CA VAL A 360 12.26 6.05 9.65
C VAL A 360 13.05 4.76 9.68
N VAL A 361 12.56 3.76 8.96
CA VAL A 361 13.30 2.53 8.67
C VAL A 361 14.08 2.76 7.38
N LYS A 362 15.40 2.67 7.41
CA LYS A 362 16.25 2.81 6.22
C LYS A 362 16.96 1.50 5.94
N PHE A 363 16.79 1.03 4.72
CA PHE A 363 17.43 -0.15 4.14
C PHE A 363 18.50 0.36 3.18
N THR A 364 19.78 0.10 3.45
CA THR A 364 20.85 0.38 2.47
C THR A 364 21.19 -0.92 1.77
N ILE A 365 21.14 -0.92 0.44
CA ILE A 365 21.42 -2.07 -0.42
C ILE A 365 22.90 -1.99 -0.80
N THR A 366 23.71 -2.95 -0.34
CA THR A 366 25.14 -3.06 -0.67
C THR A 366 25.44 -4.47 -1.16
N GLY A 367 25.49 -4.67 -2.48
CA GLY A 367 25.64 -6.02 -3.04
C GLY A 367 24.48 -6.92 -2.61
N THR A 368 24.76 -8.08 -2.01
CA THR A 368 23.74 -8.97 -1.43
C THR A 368 23.36 -8.64 0.02
N SER A 369 24.07 -7.71 0.69
CA SER A 369 23.82 -7.38 2.09
C SER A 369 22.97 -6.12 2.25
N THR A 370 22.12 -6.13 3.28
CA THR A 370 21.32 -4.97 3.71
C THR A 370 21.93 -4.42 5.01
N SER A 371 22.11 -3.10 5.12
CA SER A 371 22.48 -2.46 6.39
C SER A 371 21.43 -1.47 6.85
N ILE A 372 21.13 -1.50 8.16
CA ILE A 372 20.11 -0.66 8.81
C ILE A 372 20.78 0.57 9.43
N GLU A 373 20.26 1.76 9.11
CA GLU A 373 20.60 2.98 9.85
C GLU A 373 19.35 3.48 10.59
N LEU A 374 19.40 3.44 11.92
CA LEU A 374 18.32 3.89 12.79
C LEU A 374 18.44 5.41 13.02
N LYS A 375 17.48 6.19 12.54
CA LYS A 375 17.30 7.58 12.98
C LYS A 375 16.02 7.72 13.80
N ARG A 376 16.17 7.77 15.13
CA ARG A 376 15.12 8.25 16.03
C ARG A 376 15.13 9.77 15.99
N HIS A 377 14.12 10.40 15.40
CA HIS A 377 13.80 11.77 15.79
C HIS A 377 13.01 11.70 17.09
N ALA A 378 13.66 12.03 18.21
CA ALA A 378 12.98 12.19 19.48
C ALA A 378 12.17 13.49 19.44
N ALA A 379 10.87 13.40 19.16
CA ALA A 379 9.96 14.49 19.50
C ALA A 379 9.64 14.39 21.00
N ILE A 380 9.96 15.46 21.70
CA ILE A 380 9.85 15.63 23.15
C ILE A 380 8.38 15.51 23.58
N TYR A 381 8.00 14.42 24.24
CA TYR A 381 6.86 14.39 25.15
C TYR A 381 7.38 14.40 26.60
N THR A 382 7.90 15.54 27.06
CA THR A 382 7.92 15.81 28.50
C THR A 382 6.60 16.47 28.87
N ARG A 383 5.61 15.66 29.28
CA ARG A 383 4.55 16.18 30.14
C ARG A 383 5.21 16.68 31.42
N ARG A 384 5.26 17.99 31.63
CA ARG A 384 5.40 18.54 32.99
C ARG A 384 4.19 18.07 33.78
N ILE A 385 4.40 17.07 34.64
CA ILE A 385 3.53 16.85 35.79
C ILE A 385 3.94 17.94 36.78
N GLU A 386 3.23 19.06 36.77
CA GLU A 386 3.31 20.02 37.87
C GLU A 386 2.58 19.39 39.06
N PHE A 387 3.34 18.91 40.04
CA PHE A 387 2.82 18.61 41.35
C PHE A 387 2.38 19.94 41.99
N VAL A 388 1.07 20.16 42.07
CA VAL A 388 0.50 21.21 42.92
C VAL A 388 0.58 20.69 44.36
N THR A 389 1.64 21.07 45.08
CA THR A 389 1.64 20.99 46.55
C THR A 389 0.78 22.12 47.09
N ILE A 390 -0.40 21.77 47.60
CA ILE A 390 -1.19 22.62 48.49
C ILE A 390 -0.48 22.59 49.85
N SER A 391 0.15 23.70 50.25
CA SER A 391 0.55 23.91 51.64
C SER A 391 -0.54 24.72 52.33
N ASP A 392 -1.27 24.09 53.24
CA ASP A 392 -2.13 24.77 54.20
C ASP A 392 -1.30 25.74 55.05
N ARG A 393 -1.78 26.98 55.15
CA ARG A 393 -1.37 27.91 56.21
C ARG A 393 -2.28 27.66 57.42
N GLN A 394 -1.69 27.24 58.53
CA GLN A 394 -1.78 27.94 59.81
C GLN A 394 -0.47 27.78 60.56
#